data_AF-A0A819MUG8-F1
#
_entry.id   AF-A0A819MUG8-F1
#
_cell.length_a   1.000
_cell.length_b   1.000
_cell.length_c   1.000
_cell.angle_alpha   90.00
_cell.angle_beta   90.00
_cell.angle_gamma   90.00
#
_symmetry.space_group_name_H-M   'P 1'
#
loop_
_entity.id
_entity.type
_entity.pdbx_description
1 polymer ?
#
loop_
_entity_poly.entity_id
_entity_poly.type
_entity_poly.pdbx_seq_one_letter_code
_entity_poly.pdbx_strand_id
1 'polypeptide(L)' 'MKANNENEEDEKDIRLLKEMGYTQELYRGFSPFMSFTFCFAAINVLTSISLGFNYTLNTGGSSVAIWSWII' A
#
# COMPACT_ATOMS: atom_id res chain seq x y z
N MET A 1 15.79 -8.95 -17.58
CA MET A 1 16.63 -8.04 -18.39
C MET A 1 16.18 -6.57 -18.39
N LYS A 2 14.93 -6.20 -18.03
CA LYS A 2 14.49 -4.79 -17.97
C LYS A 2 14.94 -3.99 -16.73
N ALA A 3 15.09 -4.65 -15.57
CA ALA A 3 15.40 -3.95 -14.31
C ALA A 3 16.77 -3.23 -14.28
N ASN A 4 17.74 -3.65 -15.11
CA ASN A 4 19.05 -2.98 -15.15
C ASN A 4 19.00 -1.62 -15.89
N ASN A 5 18.09 -1.44 -16.83
CA ASN A 5 18.00 -0.22 -17.63
C ASN A 5 17.27 0.90 -16.88
N GLU A 6 16.22 0.57 -16.13
CA GLU A 6 15.44 1.52 -15.33
C GLU A 6 16.31 2.23 -14.26
N ASN A 7 17.20 1.48 -13.58
CA ASN A 7 18.11 2.06 -12.59
C ASN A 7 19.12 3.05 -13.21
N GLU A 8 19.60 2.79 -14.44
CA GLU A 8 20.55 3.68 -15.12
C GLU A 8 19.89 4.99 -15.58
N GLU A 9 18.62 4.96 -16.00
CA GLU A 9 17.86 6.16 -16.36
C GLU A 9 17.52 6.99 -15.13
N ASP A 10 17.12 6.36 -14.02
CA ASP A 10 16.86 7.06 -12.76
C ASP A 10 18.11 7.77 -12.23
N GLU A 11 19.29 7.16 -12.29
CA GLU A 11 20.52 7.83 -11.88
C GLU A 11 20.92 9.00 -12.80
N LYS A 12 20.62 8.93 -14.10
CA LYS A 12 20.85 10.04 -15.04
C LYS A 12 19.92 11.22 -14.74
N ASP A 13 18.66 10.96 -14.48
CA ASP A 13 17.67 11.96 -14.05
C ASP A 13 18.07 12.64 -12.74
N ILE A 14 18.52 11.87 -11.75
CA ILE A 14 18.97 12.40 -10.46
C ILE A 14 20.19 13.32 -10.63
N ARG A 15 21.14 12.93 -11.50
CA ARG A 15 22.30 13.76 -11.84
C ARG A 15 21.88 15.07 -12.51
N LEU A 16 20.93 15.02 -13.44
CA LEU A 16 20.40 16.19 -14.13
C LEU A 16 19.66 17.15 -13.17
N LEU A 17 18.81 16.62 -12.29
CA LEU A 17 18.10 17.43 -11.28
C LEU A 17 19.07 18.18 -10.35
N LYS A 18 20.14 17.50 -9.93
CA LYS A 18 21.18 18.09 -9.09
C LYS A 18 21.95 19.20 -9.80
N GLU A 19 22.20 19.04 -11.10
CA GLU A 19 22.83 20.07 -11.94
C GLU A 19 21.94 21.31 -12.12
N MET A 20 20.62 21.11 -12.18
CA MET A 20 19.63 22.18 -12.21
C MET A 20 19.39 22.84 -10.83
N GLY A 21 20.11 22.43 -9.79
CA GLY A 21 19.98 22.96 -8.43
C GLY A 21 18.72 22.49 -7.68
N TYR A 22 18.01 21.47 -8.21
CA TYR A 22 16.84 20.88 -7.54
C TYR A 22 17.26 19.68 -6.68
N THR A 23 16.83 19.70 -5.42
CA THR A 23 16.97 18.59 -4.48
C THR A 23 15.76 17.64 -4.59
N GLN A 24 16.00 16.34 -4.52
CA GLN A 24 14.97 15.32 -4.65
C GLN A 24 14.22 15.17 -3.32
N GLU A 25 13.10 15.88 -3.19
CA GLU A 25 12.32 15.93 -1.94
C GLU A 25 11.42 14.70 -1.71
N LEU A 26 11.22 13.86 -2.72
CA LEU A 26 10.34 12.69 -2.63
C LEU A 26 11.07 11.40 -3.03
N TYR A 27 10.93 10.37 -2.21
CA TYR A 27 11.48 9.04 -2.46
C TYR A 27 10.86 8.47 -3.75
N ARG A 28 11.69 8.27 -4.78
CA ARG A 28 11.29 7.77 -6.11
C ARG A 28 11.21 6.25 -6.04
N GLY A 29 10.13 5.80 -5.44
CA GLY A 29 9.85 4.38 -5.30
C GLY A 29 8.75 4.17 -4.27
N PHE A 30 7.57 3.77 -4.71
CA PHE A 30 6.66 3.17 -3.75
C PHE A 30 7.21 1.79 -3.44
N SER A 31 7.72 1.59 -2.21
CA SER A 31 8.10 0.25 -1.76
C SER A 31 6.88 -0.68 -1.93
N PRO A 32 7.07 -1.95 -2.32
CA PRO A 32 5.95 -2.89 -2.48
C PRO A 32 5.03 -2.95 -1.24
N PHE A 33 5.62 -2.79 -0.05
CA PHE A 33 4.88 -2.71 1.21
C PHE A 33 4.11 -1.40 1.39
N MET A 34 4.64 -0.30 0.88
CA MET A 34 3.98 1.02 0.91
C MET A 34 2.73 1.00 0.03
N SER A 35 2.77 0.32 -1.12
CA SER A 35 1.61 0.16 -2.00
C SER A 35 0.53 -0.70 -1.33
N PHE A 36 0.92 -1.79 -0.67
CA PHE A 36 0.00 -2.62 0.12
C PHE A 36 -0.71 -1.82 1.22
N THR A 37 0.08 -1.09 2.01
CA THR A 37 -0.43 -0.28 3.12
C THR A 37 -1.33 0.85 2.62
N PHE A 38 -0.99 1.48 1.49
CA PHE A 38 -1.81 2.51 0.86
C PHE A 38 -3.17 1.97 0.40
N CYS A 39 -3.22 0.79 -0.22
CA CYS A 39 -4.48 0.14 -0.57
C CYS A 39 -5.32 -0.23 0.66
N PHE A 40 -4.69 -0.77 1.71
CA PHE A 40 -5.37 -1.13 2.95
C PHE A 40 -5.98 0.11 3.65
N ALA A 41 -5.25 1.24 3.61
CA ALA A 41 -5.75 2.53 4.08
C ALA A 41 -6.89 3.07 3.21
N ALA A 42 -6.77 3.00 1.88
CA ALA A 42 -7.79 3.47 0.94
C ALA A 42 -9.12 2.74 1.10
N ILE A 43 -9.09 1.43 1.37
CA ILE A 43 -10.28 0.58 1.55
C ILE A 43 -10.83 0.68 3.00
N ASN A 44 -10.17 1.44 3.89
CA ASN A 44 -10.57 1.59 5.30
C ASN A 44 -10.81 0.23 6.01
N VAL A 45 -9.94 -0.74 5.74
CA VAL A 45 -10.16 -2.13 6.16
C VAL A 45 -10.29 -2.28 7.68
N LEU A 46 -9.48 -1.56 8.46
CA LEU A 46 -9.55 -1.59 9.93
C LEU A 46 -10.92 -1.13 10.45
N THR A 47 -11.41 0.00 9.94
CA THR A 47 -12.71 0.55 10.34
C THR A 47 -13.85 -0.36 9.94
N SER A 48 -13.78 -0.95 8.74
CA SER A 48 -14.78 -1.90 8.23
C SER A 48 -14.92 -3.11 9.16
N ILE A 49 -13.80 -3.71 9.55
CA ILE A 49 -13.80 -4.86 10.46
C ILE A 49 -14.31 -4.45 11.84
N SER A 50 -13.86 -3.31 12.38
CA SER A 50 -14.33 -2.82 13.68
C SER A 50 -15.84 -2.57 13.73
N LEU A 51 -16.44 -1.99 12.68
CA LEU A 51 -17.89 -1.77 12.61
C LEU A 51 -18.65 -3.10 12.52
N GLY A 52 -18.20 -3.99 11.64
CA GLY A 52 -18.86 -5.28 11.40
C GLY A 52 -18.71 -6.27 12.54
N PHE A 53 -17.71 -6.12 13.40
CA PHE A 53 -17.36 -7.10 14.43
C PHE A 53 -18.51 -7.37 15.42
N ASN A 54 -19.13 -6.32 15.95
CA ASN A 54 -20.21 -6.47 16.92
C ASN A 54 -21.48 -7.08 16.29
N TYR A 55 -21.82 -6.65 15.08
CA TYR A 55 -22.95 -7.17 14.32
C TYR A 55 -22.78 -8.65 13.98
N THR A 56 -21.58 -9.04 13.55
CA THR A 56 -21.25 -10.41 13.17
C THR A 56 -21.33 -11.36 14.37
N LEU A 57 -20.84 -10.94 15.53
CA LEU A 57 -20.90 -11.74 16.76
C LEU A 57 -22.32 -11.89 17.30
N ASN A 58 -23.12 -10.83 17.30
CA ASN A 58 -24.49 -10.87 17.85
C ASN A 58 -25.48 -11.65 16.96
N THR A 59 -25.32 -11.58 15.63
CA THR A 59 -26.31 -12.16 14.70
C THR A 59 -26.05 -13.65 14.42
N GLY A 60 -24.79 -14.09 14.44
CA GLY A 60 -24.40 -15.44 14.02
C GLY A 60 -23.44 -16.17 14.95
N GLY A 61 -23.11 -15.60 16.11
CA GLY A 61 -22.12 -16.14 17.02
C GLY A 61 -20.70 -16.14 16.43
N SER A 62 -19.77 -16.82 17.11
CA SER A 62 -18.37 -16.94 16.65
C SER A 62 -18.26 -17.62 15.28
N SER A 63 -19.15 -18.54 14.96
CA SER A 63 -19.13 -19.28 13.69
C SER A 63 -19.27 -18.36 12.46
N VAL A 64 -20.22 -17.41 12.47
CA VAL A 64 -20.43 -16.52 11.31
C VAL A 64 -19.25 -15.57 11.10
N ALA A 65 -18.52 -15.21 12.15
CA ALA A 65 -17.28 -14.41 12.02
C ALA A 65 -16.14 -15.16 11.33
N ILE A 66 -16.08 -16.49 11.45
CA ILE A 66 -15.11 -17.31 10.70
C ILE A 66 -15.59 -17.49 9.25
N TRP A 67 -16.87 -17.73 9.02
CA TRP A 67 -17.37 -18.06 7.69
C TRP A 67 -17.59 -16.84 6.77
N SER A 68 -17.72 -15.64 7.31
CA SER A 68 -18.05 -14.42 6.54
C SER A 68 -17.00 -13.97 5.52
N TRP A 69 -15.73 -14.37 5.70
CA TRP A 69 -14.61 -14.01 4.82
C TRP A 69 -14.03 -15.20 4.04
N ILE A 70 -14.47 -16.41 4.37
CA ILE A 70 -14.02 -17.66 3.73
C ILE A 70 -14.88 -18.01 2.51
N ILE A 71 -16.18 -17.66 2.55
CA ILE A 71 -17.14 -17.89 1.45
C ILE A 71 -17.18 -16.69 0.51
#